data_AF-A0AAE0CGC5-F1
#
_entry.id   AF-A0AAE0CGC5-F1
#
_cell.length_a   1.000
_cell.length_b   1.000
_cell.length_c   1.000
_cell.angle_alpha   90.00
_cell.angle_beta   90.00
_cell.angle_gamma   90.00
#
_symmetry.space_group_name_H-M   'P 1'
#
loop_
_entity.id
_entity.type
_entity.pdbx_description
1 polymer ?
#
loop_
_entity_poly.entity_id
_entity_poly.type
_entity_poly.pdbx_seq_one_letter_code
_entity_poly.pdbx_strand_id
1 'polypeptide(L)'
;MGDGARDMELTALRHNDIDFARHPSSGGRSGSAWLLNNADTVLVTVAGVLAVGVVILVGAIYASADQDAGLHPDILCDPHTFNISRIPLTPNSSKEVSDWCAESICVAEWYQKHMLKHHRRDSLSKKTLLRWVNRQSIVLDTVDNVVGLLSLVHPDEEIRKASEECAVNVSAYFTELLLDETFFKALQAVQDQSAGDALGDSLFNETFEMYKRNGAALPAEQRKRLQ
;
A
#
# COMPACT_ATOMS: atom_id res chain seq x y z
N MET A 1 -61.35 -15.76 -14.02
CA MET A 1 -62.14 -14.74 -14.75
C MET A 1 -61.56 -13.38 -14.41
N GLY A 2 -60.96 -12.69 -15.38
CA GLY A 2 -60.47 -11.33 -15.23
C GLY A 2 -59.03 -11.12 -15.68
N ASP A 3 -58.81 -11.20 -17.00
CA ASP A 3 -57.61 -10.75 -17.74
C ASP A 3 -57.34 -9.25 -17.55
N GLY A 4 -56.08 -8.84 -17.72
CA GLY A 4 -55.71 -7.43 -17.78
C GLY A 4 -54.23 -7.17 -18.02
N ALA A 5 -53.67 -7.77 -19.07
CA ALA A 5 -52.35 -7.44 -19.61
C ALA A 5 -52.25 -5.98 -20.05
N ARG A 6 -51.08 -5.35 -19.81
CA ARG A 6 -50.52 -4.30 -20.67
C ARG A 6 -49.00 -4.35 -20.66
N ASP A 7 -48.49 -4.94 -21.73
CA ASP A 7 -47.15 -4.79 -22.27
C ASP A 7 -46.90 -3.33 -22.68
N MET A 8 -45.68 -2.85 -22.46
CA MET A 8 -45.10 -1.78 -23.27
C MET A 8 -43.65 -2.12 -23.56
N GLU A 9 -43.46 -2.56 -24.80
CA GLU A 9 -42.22 -2.93 -25.45
C GLU A 9 -41.63 -1.73 -26.21
N LEU A 10 -40.31 -1.76 -26.40
CA LEU A 10 -39.51 -1.12 -27.46
C LEU A 10 -39.37 0.41 -27.49
N THR A 11 -38.13 0.91 -27.47
CA THR A 11 -37.40 1.25 -28.72
C THR A 11 -35.91 1.49 -28.45
N ALA A 12 -35.11 0.94 -29.35
CA ALA A 12 -33.66 0.90 -29.38
C ALA A 12 -32.99 2.23 -29.72
N LEU A 13 -31.75 2.44 -29.23
CA LEU A 13 -30.71 3.21 -29.92
C LEU A 13 -29.36 2.49 -29.77
N ARG A 14 -29.05 1.64 -30.75
CA ARG A 14 -27.67 1.37 -31.19
C ARG A 14 -27.21 2.53 -32.07
N HIS A 15 -25.90 2.77 -32.06
CA HIS A 15 -25.00 3.19 -33.16
C HIS A 15 -23.99 4.20 -32.65
N ASN A 16 -22.72 3.79 -32.62
CA ASN A 16 -21.59 4.60 -33.07
C ASN A 16 -20.36 3.70 -33.17
N ASP A 17 -20.27 3.04 -34.33
CA ASP A 17 -19.01 2.55 -34.89
C ASP A 17 -18.20 3.77 -35.33
N ILE A 18 -16.94 3.86 -34.88
CA ILE A 18 -15.96 4.77 -35.47
C ILE A 18 -14.88 3.90 -36.10
N ASP A 19 -15.07 3.66 -37.39
CA ASP A 19 -14.05 3.19 -38.33
C ASP A 19 -13.06 4.33 -38.62
N PHE A 20 -11.78 4.15 -38.28
CA PHE A 20 -10.71 4.93 -38.89
C PHE A 20 -10.01 4.11 -39.97
N ALA A 21 -10.31 4.50 -41.20
CA ALA A 21 -9.79 3.94 -42.44
C ALA A 21 -8.27 4.11 -42.57
N ARG A 22 -7.66 3.06 -43.12
CA ARG A 22 -6.34 3.05 -43.77
C ARG A 22 -6.38 3.89 -45.05
N HIS A 23 -5.29 4.60 -45.36
CA HIS A 23 -4.83 4.77 -46.75
C HIS A 23 -3.29 4.76 -46.85
N PRO A 24 -2.72 4.44 -48.03
CA PRO A 24 -1.38 3.89 -48.18
C PRO A 24 -0.35 4.80 -48.87
N SER A 25 0.92 4.38 -48.76
CA SER A 25 2.06 4.48 -49.69
C SER A 25 2.58 5.84 -50.16
N SER A 26 3.89 6.09 -50.01
CA SER A 26 4.91 5.92 -51.07
C SER A 26 6.24 6.65 -50.81
N GLY A 27 7.36 6.04 -51.26
CA GLY A 27 8.67 6.65 -51.53
C GLY A 27 9.62 6.81 -50.32
N GLY A 28 10.88 6.36 -50.28
CA GLY A 28 11.82 5.92 -51.32
C GLY A 28 13.04 6.87 -51.40
N ARG A 29 14.17 6.51 -50.75
CA ARG A 29 15.61 6.84 -51.05
C ARG A 29 16.46 6.59 -49.78
N SER A 30 17.37 5.62 -49.78
CA SER A 30 18.79 5.71 -50.19
C SER A 30 19.59 6.74 -49.40
N GLY A 31 20.54 6.27 -48.58
CA GLY A 31 21.48 7.12 -47.83
C GLY A 31 22.36 6.30 -46.89
N SER A 32 23.57 6.04 -47.35
CA SER A 32 24.68 5.30 -46.74
C SER A 32 25.18 5.80 -45.37
N ALA A 33 25.68 4.82 -44.60
CA ALA A 33 26.89 4.84 -43.75
C ALA A 33 27.03 5.93 -42.67
N TRP A 34 27.02 5.50 -41.39
CA TRP A 34 27.98 5.97 -40.38
C TRP A 34 28.26 4.86 -39.36
N LEU A 35 29.50 4.35 -39.39
CA LEU A 35 30.15 3.62 -38.31
C LEU A 35 30.52 4.66 -37.23
N LEU A 36 29.95 4.56 -36.03
CA LEU A 36 30.47 5.27 -34.86
C LEU A 36 30.40 4.38 -33.61
N ASN A 37 31.59 4.02 -33.13
CA ASN A 37 32.04 3.90 -31.75
C ASN A 37 31.07 3.38 -30.68
N ASN A 38 31.22 2.10 -30.36
CA ASN A 38 30.76 1.49 -29.11
C ASN A 38 31.81 1.68 -27.99
N ALA A 39 31.92 2.88 -27.42
CA ALA A 39 32.71 3.11 -26.21
C ALA A 39 31.91 3.79 -25.07
N ASP A 40 30.76 4.41 -25.36
CA ASP A 40 30.00 5.17 -24.35
C ASP A 40 28.89 4.37 -23.65
N THR A 41 28.57 3.16 -24.14
CA THR A 41 27.50 2.32 -23.57
C THR A 41 27.90 1.60 -22.27
N VAL A 42 29.18 1.60 -21.90
CA VAL A 42 29.66 0.89 -20.69
C VAL A 42 29.72 1.82 -19.47
N LEU A 43 29.82 3.14 -19.66
CA LEU A 43 29.92 4.11 -18.55
C LEU A 43 28.56 4.44 -17.90
N VAL A 44 27.46 4.35 -18.66
CA VAL A 44 26.11 4.61 -18.13
C VAL A 44 25.63 3.50 -17.19
N THR A 45 26.10 2.26 -17.40
CA THR A 45 25.70 1.11 -16.57
C THR A 45 26.37 1.10 -15.20
N VAL A 46 27.59 1.63 -15.08
CA VAL A 46 28.32 1.65 -13.79
C VAL A 46 27.80 2.75 -12.86
N ALA A 47 27.39 3.90 -13.40
CA ALA A 47 26.79 4.97 -12.61
C ALA A 47 25.38 4.61 -12.09
N GLY A 48 24.59 3.86 -12.87
CA GLY A 48 23.26 3.38 -12.45
C GLY A 48 23.32 2.35 -11.33
N VAL A 49 24.31 1.45 -11.34
CA VAL A 49 24.48 0.43 -10.27
C VAL A 49 24.95 1.04 -8.96
N LEU A 50 25.73 2.12 -9.00
CA LEU A 50 26.14 2.85 -7.79
C LEU A 50 24.97 3.63 -7.16
N ALA A 51 24.08 4.22 -7.96
CA ALA A 51 22.90 4.92 -7.44
C ALA A 51 21.89 3.98 -6.76
N VAL A 52 21.66 2.79 -7.31
CA VAL A 52 20.79 1.76 -6.69
C VAL A 52 21.45 1.15 -5.45
N GLY A 53 22.77 0.97 -5.47
CA GLY A 53 23.53 0.49 -4.31
C GLY A 53 23.50 1.45 -3.12
N VAL A 54 23.47 2.77 -3.35
CA VAL A 54 23.40 3.78 -2.29
C VAL A 54 22.02 3.84 -1.64
N VAL A 55 20.92 3.69 -2.39
CA VAL A 55 19.56 3.65 -1.81
C VAL A 55 19.36 2.41 -0.94
N ILE A 56 19.89 1.25 -1.35
CA ILE A 56 19.85 0.03 -0.53
C ILE A 56 20.75 0.16 0.71
N LEU A 57 21.88 0.87 0.60
CA LEU A 57 22.73 1.14 1.78
C LEU A 57 22.07 2.11 2.76
N VAL A 58 21.33 3.13 2.32
CA VAL A 58 20.62 4.06 3.23
C VAL A 58 19.50 3.33 3.98
N GLY A 59 18.77 2.41 3.33
CA GLY A 59 17.81 1.54 4.02
C GLY A 59 18.45 0.58 5.04
N ALA A 60 19.65 0.07 4.76
CA ALA A 60 20.40 -0.79 5.69
C ALA A 60 21.10 -0.01 6.83
N ILE A 61 21.45 1.26 6.60
CA ILE A 61 22.03 2.15 7.62
C ILE A 61 20.94 2.58 8.63
N TYR A 62 19.68 2.75 8.20
CA TYR A 62 18.57 2.97 9.14
C TYR A 62 18.29 1.75 10.04
N ALA A 63 18.61 0.54 9.59
CA ALA A 63 18.50 -0.67 10.40
C ALA A 63 19.69 -0.91 11.35
N SER A 64 20.75 -0.09 11.30
CA SER A 64 21.99 -0.33 12.07
C SER A 64 22.45 0.85 12.94
N ALA A 65 21.71 1.95 13.00
CA ALA A 65 22.12 3.15 13.72
C ALA A 65 21.59 3.30 15.16
N ASP A 66 20.86 2.32 15.71
CA ASP A 66 20.41 2.36 17.11
C ASP A 66 20.96 1.16 17.90
N GLN A 67 22.24 1.25 18.27
CA GLN A 67 22.93 0.32 19.18
C GLN A 67 22.89 0.79 20.65
N ASP A 68 22.15 1.84 20.98
CA ASP A 68 22.17 2.47 22.31
C ASP A 68 20.86 2.29 23.09
N ALA A 69 20.38 1.05 23.19
CA ALA A 69 19.67 0.48 24.36
C ALA A 69 19.26 -0.95 24.02
N GLY A 70 19.70 -1.94 24.79
CA GLY A 70 19.44 -3.37 24.57
C GLY A 70 17.98 -3.82 24.77
N LEU A 71 17.00 -3.14 24.17
CA LEU A 71 15.65 -3.66 24.02
C LEU A 71 15.57 -4.54 22.77
N HIS A 72 15.14 -5.79 22.97
CA HIS A 72 14.86 -6.70 21.87
C HIS A 72 13.81 -6.08 20.93
N PRO A 73 13.99 -6.13 19.60
CA PRO A 73 13.06 -5.50 18.64
C PRO A 73 11.61 -5.95 18.84
N ASP A 74 11.38 -7.18 19.31
CA ASP A 74 10.03 -7.68 19.64
C ASP A 74 9.31 -6.90 20.77
N ILE A 75 10.02 -6.20 21.66
CA ILE A 75 9.41 -5.44 22.75
C ILE A 75 8.92 -4.07 22.25
N LEU A 76 9.64 -3.48 21.28
CA LEU A 76 9.27 -2.19 20.68
C LEU A 76 8.00 -2.31 19.83
N CYS A 77 7.72 -3.50 19.30
CA CYS A 77 6.58 -3.75 18.43
C CYS A 77 5.39 -4.39 19.16
N ASP A 78 5.41 -4.41 20.50
CA ASP A 78 4.32 -4.96 21.29
C ASP A 78 3.12 -3.99 21.29
N PRO A 79 1.96 -4.36 20.69
CA PRO A 79 0.77 -3.51 20.70
C PRO A 79 0.21 -3.25 22.11
N HIS A 80 0.64 -4.00 23.13
CA HIS A 80 0.24 -3.77 24.51
C HIS A 80 1.03 -2.64 25.19
N THR A 81 2.22 -2.32 24.68
CA THR A 81 3.05 -1.22 25.17
C THR A 81 2.87 0.03 24.31
N PHE A 82 2.51 -0.15 23.03
CA PHE A 82 2.14 0.93 22.13
C PHE A 82 0.89 1.65 22.60
N ASN A 83 1.00 2.97 22.80
CA ASN A 83 -0.12 3.80 23.17
C ASN A 83 -0.24 4.96 22.18
N ILE A 84 -1.26 4.90 21.31
CA ILE A 84 -1.57 5.95 20.34
C ILE A 84 -1.71 7.34 20.98
N SER A 85 -2.11 7.43 22.26
CA SER A 85 -2.21 8.71 22.95
C SER A 85 -0.86 9.34 23.27
N ARG A 86 0.26 8.65 23.00
CA ARG A 86 1.63 9.13 23.16
C ARG A 86 2.21 9.75 21.89
N ILE A 87 1.43 9.89 20.81
CA ILE A 87 1.83 10.66 19.63
C ILE A 87 1.37 12.11 19.84
N PRO A 88 2.20 13.01 20.42
CA PRO A 88 1.83 14.41 20.60
C PRO A 88 1.80 15.16 19.28
N LEU A 89 0.91 16.14 19.19
CA LEU A 89 0.85 17.11 18.09
C LEU A 89 2.00 18.13 18.12
N THR A 90 2.87 18.04 19.11
CA THR A 90 4.00 18.94 19.34
C THR A 90 5.25 18.11 19.67
N PRO A 91 5.86 17.43 18.69
CA PRO A 91 7.15 16.77 18.87
C PRO A 91 8.21 17.76 19.34
N ASN A 92 9.12 17.31 20.18
CA ASN A 92 10.25 18.12 20.65
C ASN A 92 11.45 18.04 19.68
N SER A 93 11.47 17.05 18.77
CA SER A 93 12.55 16.86 17.79
C SER A 93 12.10 16.04 16.58
N SER A 94 12.87 16.13 15.48
CA SER A 94 12.68 15.28 14.30
C SER A 94 12.89 13.79 14.61
N LYS A 95 13.83 13.45 15.50
CA LYS A 95 14.05 12.06 15.95
C LYS A 95 12.78 11.46 16.56
N GLU A 96 12.07 12.24 17.39
CA GLU A 96 10.83 11.79 18.02
C GLU A 96 9.77 11.39 16.98
N VAL A 97 9.67 12.15 15.88
CA VAL A 97 8.77 11.83 14.75
C VAL A 97 9.19 10.54 14.05
N SER A 98 10.49 10.39 13.76
CA SER A 98 11.03 9.18 13.14
C SER A 98 10.80 7.93 14.00
N ASP A 99 10.98 8.05 15.32
CA ASP A 99 10.77 6.96 16.27
C ASP A 99 9.30 6.50 16.28
N TRP A 100 8.33 7.44 16.35
CA TRP A 100 6.90 7.09 16.27
C TRP A 100 6.53 6.42 14.97
N CYS A 101 7.15 6.86 13.87
CA CYS A 101 6.91 6.29 12.55
C CYS A 101 7.30 4.81 12.52
N ALA A 102 8.54 4.52 12.94
CA ALA A 102 9.07 3.17 12.99
C ALA A 102 8.28 2.28 13.95
N GLU A 103 7.94 2.80 15.14
CA GLU A 103 7.14 2.07 16.13
C GLU A 103 5.74 1.73 15.58
N SER A 104 5.06 2.70 14.96
CA SER A 104 3.71 2.51 14.41
C SER A 104 3.68 1.48 13.28
N ILE A 105 4.64 1.54 12.35
CA ILE A 105 4.77 0.55 11.27
C ILE A 105 5.08 -0.82 11.87
N CYS A 106 5.99 -0.92 12.85
CA CYS A 106 6.32 -2.21 13.45
C CYS A 106 5.13 -2.84 14.19
N VAL A 107 4.33 -2.05 14.91
CA VAL A 107 3.09 -2.52 15.54
C VAL A 107 2.06 -2.95 14.50
N ALA A 108 1.94 -2.24 13.38
CA ALA A 108 1.07 -2.64 12.29
C ALA A 108 1.48 -3.98 11.67
N GLU A 109 2.79 -4.19 11.44
CA GLU A 109 3.33 -5.47 11.00
C GLU A 109 3.08 -6.59 12.01
N TRP A 110 3.18 -6.28 13.31
CA TRP A 110 2.89 -7.23 14.37
C TRP A 110 1.46 -7.73 14.25
N TYR A 111 0.48 -6.84 14.04
CA TYR A 111 -0.93 -7.21 13.86
C TYR A 111 -1.11 -8.11 12.63
N GLN A 112 -0.45 -7.77 11.52
CA GLN A 112 -0.46 -8.57 10.29
C GLN A 112 0.06 -9.99 10.55
N LYS A 113 1.26 -10.11 11.12
CA LYS A 113 1.93 -11.39 11.40
C LYS A 113 1.15 -12.24 12.42
N HIS A 114 0.65 -11.63 13.51
CA HIS A 114 -0.06 -12.37 14.56
C HIS A 114 -1.40 -12.92 14.09
N MET A 115 -2.17 -12.13 13.37
CA MET A 115 -3.40 -12.59 12.73
C MET A 115 -3.13 -13.80 11.81
N LEU A 116 -2.11 -13.75 10.97
CA LEU A 116 -1.77 -14.86 10.07
C LEU A 116 -1.28 -16.10 10.83
N LYS A 117 -0.56 -15.93 11.94
CA LYS A 117 0.02 -17.02 12.74
C LYS A 117 -1.00 -17.73 13.63
N HIS A 118 -1.89 -16.99 14.29
CA HIS A 118 -2.79 -17.55 15.31
C HIS A 118 -4.08 -18.15 14.74
N HIS A 119 -4.35 -17.93 13.46
CA HIS A 119 -5.53 -18.47 12.81
C HIS A 119 -5.16 -19.70 11.97
N ARG A 120 -5.19 -20.89 12.60
CA ARG A 120 -5.42 -22.13 11.84
C ARG A 120 -6.72 -21.93 11.05
N ARG A 121 -6.67 -22.18 9.74
CA ARG A 121 -7.68 -21.89 8.71
C ARG A 121 -9.15 -22.12 9.14
N ASP A 122 -9.39 -23.03 10.07
CA ASP A 122 -10.72 -23.53 10.42
C ASP A 122 -11.41 -22.72 11.54
N SER A 123 -10.75 -21.70 12.11
CA SER A 123 -11.26 -20.93 13.27
C SER A 123 -11.31 -19.41 13.07
N LEU A 124 -10.90 -18.90 11.90
CA LEU A 124 -10.96 -17.46 11.63
C LEU A 124 -12.40 -17.06 11.35
N SER A 125 -12.97 -16.24 12.24
CA SER A 125 -14.26 -15.60 11.98
C SER A 125 -14.06 -14.25 11.29
N LYS A 126 -14.99 -13.84 10.41
CA LYS A 126 -15.03 -12.49 9.81
C LYS A 126 -14.92 -11.40 10.88
N LYS A 127 -15.65 -11.54 11.99
CA LYS A 127 -15.61 -10.60 13.12
C LYS A 127 -14.23 -10.50 13.76
N THR A 128 -13.54 -11.62 13.96
CA THR A 128 -12.19 -11.63 14.53
C THR A 128 -11.19 -11.00 13.56
N LEU A 129 -11.29 -11.32 12.27
CA LEU A 129 -10.44 -10.74 11.24
C LEU A 129 -10.57 -9.21 11.22
N LEU A 130 -11.81 -8.70 11.14
CA LEU A 130 -12.08 -7.26 11.13
C LEU A 130 -11.58 -6.53 12.37
N ARG A 131 -11.60 -7.18 13.54
CA ARG A 131 -11.04 -6.59 14.76
C ARG A 131 -9.55 -6.30 14.60
N TRP A 132 -8.80 -7.22 13.97
CA TRP A 132 -7.38 -7.03 13.72
C TRP A 132 -7.14 -5.95 12.67
N VAL A 133 -7.88 -5.97 11.56
CA VAL A 133 -7.82 -4.93 10.52
C VAL A 133 -8.04 -3.56 11.13
N ASN A 134 -9.12 -3.39 11.89
CA ASN A 134 -9.46 -2.11 12.51
C ASN A 134 -8.39 -1.62 13.47
N ARG A 135 -7.74 -2.51 14.24
CA ARG A 135 -6.63 -2.11 15.13
C ARG A 135 -5.41 -1.66 14.34
N GLN A 136 -5.07 -2.37 13.27
CA GLN A 136 -3.96 -2.01 12.38
C GLN A 136 -4.22 -0.64 11.73
N SER A 137 -5.41 -0.44 11.16
CA SER A 137 -5.81 0.83 10.54
C SER A 137 -5.75 1.99 11.52
N ILE A 138 -6.26 1.83 12.74
CA ILE A 138 -6.20 2.90 13.77
C ILE A 138 -4.76 3.35 14.03
N VAL A 139 -3.80 2.42 14.12
CA VAL A 139 -2.40 2.76 14.37
C VAL A 139 -1.84 3.57 13.19
N LEU A 140 -2.01 3.07 11.97
CA LEU A 140 -1.48 3.69 10.75
C LEU A 140 -2.15 5.04 10.47
N ASP A 141 -3.48 5.11 10.53
CA ASP A 141 -4.22 6.34 10.29
C ASP A 141 -3.87 7.42 11.32
N THR A 142 -3.63 7.04 12.58
CA THR A 142 -3.23 8.00 13.61
C THR A 142 -1.88 8.62 13.29
N VAL A 143 -0.88 7.81 12.97
CA VAL A 143 0.45 8.34 12.64
C VAL A 143 0.41 9.15 11.35
N ASP A 144 -0.26 8.65 10.30
CA ASP A 144 -0.39 9.33 8.99
C ASP A 144 -1.03 10.71 9.13
N ASN A 145 -2.14 10.82 9.86
CA ASN A 145 -2.81 12.10 10.09
C ASN A 145 -1.94 13.09 10.86
N VAL A 146 -1.22 12.64 11.88
CA VAL A 146 -0.35 13.53 12.68
C VAL A 146 0.84 14.00 11.86
N VAL A 147 1.56 13.11 11.17
CA VAL A 147 2.72 13.50 10.36
C VAL A 147 2.31 14.30 9.12
N GLY A 148 1.14 14.00 8.54
CA GLY A 148 0.54 14.80 7.48
C GLY A 148 0.23 16.23 7.93
N LEU A 149 -0.26 16.42 9.16
CA LEU A 149 -0.44 17.77 9.71
C LEU A 149 0.90 18.46 9.99
N LEU A 150 1.81 17.77 10.67
CA LEU A 150 3.11 18.34 11.08
C LEU A 150 3.96 18.77 9.88
N SER A 151 3.98 17.99 8.80
CA SER A 151 4.70 18.34 7.56
C SER A 151 4.25 19.67 6.97
N LEU A 152 2.98 20.04 7.14
CA LEU A 152 2.40 21.25 6.58
C LEU A 152 2.54 22.48 7.49
N VAL A 153 2.44 22.32 8.81
CA VAL A 153 2.22 23.46 9.72
C VAL A 153 3.25 23.61 10.83
N HIS A 154 4.13 22.64 11.06
CA HIS A 154 5.09 22.73 12.16
C HIS A 154 6.11 23.87 11.89
N PRO A 155 6.49 24.72 12.88
CA PRO A 155 7.41 25.83 12.64
C PRO A 155 8.85 25.39 12.35
N ASP A 156 9.30 24.30 12.95
CA ASP A 156 10.65 23.72 12.72
C ASP A 156 10.69 22.94 11.39
N GLU A 157 11.66 23.27 10.55
CA GLU A 157 11.88 22.63 9.24
C GLU A 157 12.28 21.16 9.33
N GLU A 158 13.09 20.80 10.32
CA GLU A 158 13.59 19.42 10.44
C GLU A 158 12.47 18.48 10.88
N ILE A 159 11.53 18.97 11.70
CA ILE A 159 10.31 18.22 12.03
C ILE A 159 9.39 18.09 10.82
N ARG A 160 9.25 19.13 9.98
CA ARG A 160 8.46 19.02 8.74
C ARG A 160 9.03 17.93 7.82
N LYS A 161 10.33 17.96 7.56
CA LYS A 161 11.02 16.94 6.73
C LYS A 161 10.85 15.53 7.28
N ALA A 162 11.11 15.32 8.57
CA ALA A 162 10.93 14.01 9.19
C ALA A 162 9.47 13.52 9.10
N SER A 163 8.50 14.44 9.16
CA SER A 163 7.08 14.12 9.01
C SER A 163 6.72 13.74 7.57
N GLU A 164 7.28 14.43 6.56
CA GLU A 164 7.14 14.07 5.14
C GLU A 164 7.73 12.68 4.85
N GLU A 165 8.94 12.42 5.36
CA GLU A 165 9.59 11.10 5.24
C GLU A 165 8.74 10.01 5.90
N CYS A 166 8.18 10.28 7.07
CA CYS A 166 7.28 9.32 7.71
C CYS A 166 6.02 9.06 6.87
N ALA A 167 5.37 10.09 6.33
CA ALA A 167 4.19 9.92 5.48
C ALA A 167 4.49 9.04 4.26
N VAL A 168 5.67 9.19 3.64
CA VAL A 168 6.14 8.33 2.55
C VAL A 168 6.27 6.88 3.01
N ASN A 169 6.88 6.64 4.18
CA ASN A 169 7.06 5.29 4.72
C ASN A 169 5.73 4.62 5.07
N VAL A 170 4.79 5.36 5.68
CA VAL A 170 3.45 4.86 6.00
C VAL A 170 2.67 4.55 4.73
N SER A 171 2.73 5.41 3.72
CA SER A 171 2.10 5.18 2.41
C SER A 171 2.69 3.96 1.69
N ALA A 172 4.01 3.76 1.76
CA ALA A 172 4.67 2.59 1.19
C ALA A 172 4.17 1.31 1.89
N TYR A 173 4.15 1.31 3.23
CA TYR A 173 3.64 0.18 4.00
C TYR A 173 2.17 -0.13 3.71
N PHE A 174 1.31 0.88 3.59
CA PHE A 174 -0.09 0.68 3.16
C PHE A 174 -0.19 0.01 1.80
N THR A 175 0.65 0.42 0.84
CA THR A 175 0.67 -0.16 -0.50
C THR A 175 1.06 -1.65 -0.44
N GLU A 176 2.11 -1.98 0.32
CA GLU A 176 2.53 -3.37 0.54
C GLU A 176 1.43 -4.20 1.19
N LEU A 177 0.80 -3.66 2.24
CA LEU A 177 -0.29 -4.30 2.97
C LEU A 177 -1.48 -4.62 2.05
N LEU A 178 -1.87 -3.68 1.18
CA LEU A 178 -3.00 -3.84 0.26
C LEU A 178 -2.70 -4.79 -0.91
N LEU A 179 -1.42 -5.10 -1.17
CA LEU A 179 -0.97 -6.06 -2.18
C LEU A 179 -0.67 -7.45 -1.60
N ASP A 180 -0.76 -7.63 -0.27
CA ASP A 180 -0.51 -8.90 0.41
C ASP A 180 -1.57 -9.96 0.05
N GLU A 181 -1.14 -10.97 -0.72
CA GLU A 181 -1.97 -12.10 -1.13
C GLU A 181 -2.45 -12.95 0.03
N THR A 182 -1.59 -13.13 1.04
CA THR A 182 -1.86 -13.98 2.19
C THR A 182 -3.01 -13.39 3.00
N PHE A 183 -2.96 -12.07 3.20
CA PHE A 183 -4.05 -11.35 3.85
C PHE A 183 -5.32 -11.37 2.99
N PHE A 184 -5.22 -11.13 1.68
CA PHE A 184 -6.39 -11.18 0.80
C PHE A 184 -7.05 -12.57 0.80
N LYS A 185 -6.26 -13.64 0.80
CA LYS A 185 -6.76 -15.02 0.95
C LYS A 185 -7.46 -15.25 2.30
N ALA A 186 -7.01 -14.61 3.38
CA ALA A 186 -7.69 -14.66 4.67
C ALA A 186 -9.05 -13.96 4.62
N LEU A 187 -9.16 -12.82 3.93
CA LEU A 187 -10.45 -12.18 3.69
C LEU A 187 -11.39 -13.07 2.85
N GLN A 188 -10.90 -13.67 1.76
CA GLN A 188 -11.69 -14.59 0.94
C GLN A 188 -12.23 -15.78 1.74
N ALA A 189 -11.42 -16.35 2.64
CA ALA A 189 -11.80 -17.50 3.45
C ALA A 189 -13.00 -17.23 4.38
N VAL A 190 -13.29 -15.96 4.70
CA VAL A 190 -14.38 -15.56 5.59
C VAL A 190 -15.48 -14.77 4.88
N GLN A 191 -15.42 -14.63 3.55
CA GLN A 191 -16.31 -13.72 2.79
C GLN A 191 -17.80 -14.03 3.00
N ASP A 192 -18.15 -15.32 3.07
CA ASP A 192 -19.55 -15.80 3.18
C ASP A 192 -20.05 -15.88 4.63
N GLN A 193 -19.19 -15.59 5.61
CA GLN A 193 -19.58 -15.53 7.02
C GLN A 193 -20.25 -14.18 7.34
N SER A 194 -21.07 -14.08 8.38
CA SER A 194 -21.52 -12.77 8.88
C SER A 194 -20.54 -12.22 9.92
N ALA A 195 -20.36 -10.90 9.95
CA ALA A 195 -19.65 -10.19 11.02
C ALA A 195 -20.48 -10.11 12.32
N GLY A 196 -21.78 -10.45 12.26
CA GLY A 196 -22.73 -10.43 13.37
C GLY A 196 -23.56 -9.15 13.47
N ASP A 197 -23.26 -8.13 12.67
CA ASP A 197 -24.03 -6.90 12.53
C ASP A 197 -23.78 -6.24 11.16
N ALA A 198 -24.68 -5.33 10.76
CA ALA A 198 -24.65 -4.70 9.43
C ALA A 198 -23.44 -3.78 9.22
N LEU A 199 -22.93 -3.14 10.28
CA LEU A 199 -21.77 -2.26 10.20
C LEU A 199 -20.50 -3.07 9.92
N GLY A 200 -20.32 -4.19 10.61
CA GLY A 200 -19.22 -5.12 10.38
C GLY A 200 -19.27 -5.72 8.98
N ASP A 201 -20.45 -6.09 8.48
CA ASP A 201 -20.59 -6.60 7.11
C ASP A 201 -20.27 -5.51 6.06
N SER A 202 -20.64 -4.25 6.31
CA SER A 202 -20.25 -3.10 5.46
C SER A 202 -18.74 -2.88 5.46
N LEU A 203 -18.13 -2.83 6.65
CA LEU A 203 -16.68 -2.66 6.82
C LEU A 203 -15.90 -3.77 6.12
N PHE A 204 -16.39 -5.02 6.21
CA PHE A 204 -15.80 -6.14 5.47
C PHE A 204 -15.85 -5.91 3.97
N ASN A 205 -17.01 -5.54 3.43
CA ASN A 205 -17.17 -5.34 1.99
C ASN A 205 -16.27 -4.22 1.48
N GLU A 206 -16.19 -3.09 2.20
CA GLU A 206 -15.30 -1.98 1.86
C GLU A 206 -13.82 -2.41 1.89
N THR A 207 -13.42 -3.12 2.94
CA THR A 207 -12.05 -3.66 3.06
C THR A 207 -11.76 -4.63 1.92
N PHE A 208 -12.65 -5.58 1.65
CA PHE A 208 -12.47 -6.59 0.61
C PHE A 208 -12.35 -5.97 -0.78
N GLU A 209 -13.22 -5.02 -1.11
CA GLU A 209 -13.16 -4.31 -2.39
C GLU A 209 -11.93 -3.39 -2.48
N MET A 210 -11.46 -2.82 -1.37
CA MET A 210 -10.21 -2.08 -1.35
C MET A 210 -9.02 -2.95 -1.76
N TYR A 211 -8.87 -4.15 -1.22
CA TYR A 211 -7.82 -5.08 -1.63
C TYR A 211 -7.93 -5.48 -3.11
N LYS A 212 -9.15 -5.75 -3.59
CA LYS A 212 -9.39 -6.06 -5.01
C LYS A 212 -8.98 -4.92 -5.93
N ARG A 213 -9.38 -3.69 -5.61
CA ARG A 213 -9.05 -2.48 -6.40
C ARG A 213 -7.55 -2.20 -6.43
N ASN A 214 -6.83 -2.51 -5.36
CA ASN A 214 -5.38 -2.40 -5.30
C ASN A 214 -4.64 -3.55 -5.99
N GLY A 215 -5.37 -4.55 -6.52
CA GLY A 215 -4.77 -5.61 -7.31
C GLY A 215 -4.34 -6.83 -6.51
N ALA A 216 -4.75 -6.98 -5.24
CA ALA A 216 -4.46 -8.18 -4.44
C ALA A 216 -4.99 -9.48 -5.07
N ALA A 217 -6.04 -9.36 -5.90
CA ALA A 217 -6.63 -10.46 -6.66
C ALA A 217 -5.89 -10.80 -7.97
N LEU A 218 -4.90 -9.99 -8.38
CA LEU A 218 -4.16 -10.19 -9.62
C LEU A 218 -3.08 -11.30 -9.47
N PRO A 219 -2.69 -11.94 -10.58
CA PRO A 219 -1.54 -12.85 -10.59
C PRO A 219 -0.27 -12.17 -10.06
N ALA A 220 0.63 -12.95 -9.43
CA ALA A 220 1.85 -12.44 -8.80
C ALA A 220 2.70 -11.54 -9.72
N GLU A 221 2.86 -11.93 -10.98
CA GLU A 221 3.60 -11.15 -11.99
C GLU A 221 3.01 -9.76 -12.23
N GLN A 222 1.69 -9.61 -12.11
CA GLN A 222 1.04 -8.31 -12.28
C GLN A 222 1.15 -7.47 -11.02
N ARG A 223 1.06 -8.08 -9.83
CA ARG A 223 1.23 -7.39 -8.53
C ARG A 223 2.63 -6.80 -8.37
N LYS A 224 3.67 -7.50 -8.82
CA LYS A 224 5.05 -7.02 -8.79
C LYS A 224 5.28 -5.71 -9.57
N ARG A 225 4.40 -5.37 -10.53
CA ARG A 225 4.48 -4.11 -11.28
C ARG A 225 3.79 -2.93 -10.58
N LEU A 226 3.03 -3.21 -9.51
CA LEU A 226 2.31 -2.21 -8.71
C LEU A 226 3.10 -1.82 -7.44
N GLN A 227 4.17 -2.57 -7.14
CA GLN A 227 5.16 -2.31 -6.09
C GLN A 227 6.32 -1.50 -6.67
#